data_AF-A0A9N9JD92-F1
#
_entry.id   AF-A0A9N9JD92-F1
#
_cell.length_a   1.000
_cell.length_b   1.000
_cell.length_c   1.000
_cell.angle_alpha   90.00
_cell.angle_beta   90.00
_cell.angle_gamma   90.00
#
_symmetry.space_group_name_H-M   'P 1'
#
loop_
_entity.id
_entity.type
_entity.pdbx_description
1 polymer ?
#
loop_
_entity_poly.entity_id
_entity_poly.type
_entity_poly.pdbx_seq_one_letter_code
_entity_poly.pdbx_strand_id
1 'polypeptide(L)'
;MPCSSRQQRGHYATNACTNCRKKHTKCSEESTCKYCSSHNFRCIYVNTVKKRGPKVANRSANVFKSNFNEDANTEQEQTLTLTEYPFS
;
A
#
# COMPACT_ATOMS: atom_id res chain seq x y z
N MET A 1 -27.20 -1.83 23.09
CA MET A 1 -25.80 -1.40 23.27
C MET A 1 -25.51 -0.29 22.28
N PRO A 2 -25.51 1.00 22.67
CA PRO A 2 -25.19 2.05 21.72
C PRO A 2 -23.69 2.00 21.40
N CYS A 3 -23.35 1.86 20.12
CA CYS A 3 -21.98 1.96 19.64
C CYS A 3 -21.44 3.36 20.00
N SER A 4 -20.45 3.39 20.89
CA SER A 4 -19.77 4.61 21.34
C SER A 4 -19.36 5.47 20.16
N SER A 5 -19.73 6.75 20.21
CA SER A 5 -19.39 7.78 19.21
C SER A 5 -17.92 7.68 18.83
N ARG A 6 -17.65 7.26 17.58
CA ARG A 6 -16.31 7.19 17.03
C ARG A 6 -15.76 8.61 17.03
N GLN A 7 -14.86 8.92 17.97
CA GLN A 7 -14.17 10.20 18.02
C GLN A 7 -13.59 10.47 16.63
N GLN A 8 -13.96 11.61 16.04
CA GLN A 8 -13.50 11.97 14.71
C GLN A 8 -11.97 11.92 14.70
N ARG A 9 -11.42 11.23 13.70
CA ARG A 9 -9.96 11.12 13.55
C ARG A 9 -9.43 12.53 13.32
N GLY A 10 -8.71 13.07 14.30
CA GLY A 10 -8.11 14.39 14.19
C GLY A 10 -7.15 14.50 12.99
N HIS A 11 -6.86 15.72 12.58
CA HIS A 11 -5.99 16.03 11.43
C HIS A 11 -4.71 15.16 11.39
N TYR A 12 -4.43 14.62 10.20
CA TYR A 12 -3.24 13.83 9.95
C TYR A 12 -2.07 14.71 9.57
N ALA A 13 -0.92 14.44 10.17
CA ALA A 13 0.31 15.11 9.79
C ALA A 13 0.72 14.76 8.35
N THR A 14 0.89 15.76 7.50
CA THR A 14 1.51 15.67 6.16
C THR A 14 3.02 15.33 6.22
N ASN A 15 3.76 15.91 7.17
CA ASN A 15 5.17 15.73 7.41
C ASN A 15 5.45 15.61 8.93
N ALA A 16 5.91 14.45 9.35
CA ALA A 16 6.31 14.22 10.74
C ALA A 16 7.78 14.61 10.97
N CYS A 17 8.09 15.15 12.15
CA CYS A 17 9.47 15.43 12.53
C CYS A 17 10.31 14.14 12.64
N THR A 18 11.63 14.26 12.60
CA THR A 18 12.57 13.12 12.63
C THR A 18 12.36 12.20 13.83
N ASN A 19 12.12 12.75 15.01
CA ASN A 19 11.90 11.98 16.23
C ASN A 19 10.60 11.19 16.19
N CYS A 20 9.49 11.82 15.77
CA CYS A 20 8.20 11.14 15.61
C CYS A 20 8.26 10.06 14.53
N ARG A 21 8.98 10.30 13.42
CA ARG A 21 9.23 9.27 12.39
C ARG A 21 10.02 8.09 12.95
N LYS A 22 11.10 8.35 13.72
CA LYS A 22 11.93 7.29 14.30
C LYS A 22 11.20 6.48 15.37
N LYS A 23 10.31 7.12 16.13
CA LYS A 23 9.55 6.50 17.22
C LYS A 23 8.19 5.95 16.77
N HIS A 24 7.80 6.16 15.50
CA HIS A 24 6.48 5.84 14.97
C HIS A 24 5.32 6.42 15.81
N THR A 25 5.51 7.63 16.35
CA THR A 25 4.50 8.33 17.15
C THR A 25 3.78 9.40 16.32
N LYS A 26 2.55 9.74 16.72
CA LYS A 26 1.77 10.79 16.06
C LYS A 26 2.47 12.14 16.22
N CYS A 27 2.70 12.84 15.10
CA CYS A 27 3.26 14.19 15.09
C CYS A 27 2.12 15.24 15.07
N SER A 28 2.31 16.35 15.76
CA SER A 28 1.36 17.47 15.81
C SER A 28 1.59 18.55 14.74
N GLU A 29 2.69 18.48 13.99
CA GLU A 29 3.09 19.45 12.93
C GLU A 29 3.26 20.92 13.35
N GLU A 30 3.16 21.24 14.63
CA GLU A 30 3.51 22.55 15.17
C GLU A 30 5.02 22.83 15.02
N SER A 31 5.43 24.09 15.19
CA SER A 31 6.85 24.52 15.14
C SER A 31 7.76 23.64 16.00
N THR A 32 7.29 23.30 17.20
CA THR A 32 7.81 22.21 18.03
C THR A 32 6.64 21.28 18.33
N CYS A 33 6.66 20.05 17.80
CA CYS A 33 5.55 19.13 18.06
C CYS A 33 5.43 18.81 19.56
N LYS A 34 4.20 18.52 20.03
CA LYS A 34 3.90 18.24 21.45
C LYS A 34 4.83 17.20 22.07
N TYR A 35 5.16 16.15 21.32
CA TYR A 35 6.11 15.12 21.74
C TYR A 35 7.53 15.68 21.96
N CYS A 36 8.05 16.47 21.03
CA CYS A 36 9.37 17.08 21.21
C CYS A 36 9.38 18.13 22.33
N SER A 37 8.30 18.90 22.47
CA SER A 37 8.16 19.88 23.54
C SER A 37 8.14 19.24 24.93
N SER A 38 7.40 18.13 25.12
CA SER A 38 7.30 17.46 26.42
C SER A 38 8.60 16.79 26.85
N HIS A 39 9.42 16.35 25.89
CA HIS A 39 10.69 15.69 26.15
C HIS A 39 11.90 16.61 26.01
N ASN A 40 11.68 17.90 25.74
CA ASN A 40 12.74 18.90 25.48
C ASN A 40 13.74 18.44 24.39
N PHE A 41 13.24 17.74 23.37
CA PHE A 41 14.04 17.32 22.23
C PHE A 41 14.04 18.37 21.13
N ARG A 42 15.17 18.50 20.42
CA ARG A 42 15.23 19.30 19.21
C ARG A 42 14.27 18.74 18.16
N CYS A 43 13.25 19.51 17.79
CA CYS A 43 12.28 19.15 16.76
C CYS A 43 12.84 19.54 15.38
N ILE A 44 13.06 18.56 14.51
CA ILE A 44 13.61 18.81 13.17
C ILE A 44 12.67 18.17 12.15
N TYR A 45 12.19 18.98 11.21
CA TYR A 45 11.47 18.51 10.04
C TYR A 45 12.43 18.48 8.86
N VAL A 46 12.58 17.30 8.26
CA VAL A 46 13.41 17.13 7.06
C VAL A 46 12.49 17.03 5.86
N ASN A 47 12.61 18.01 4.96
CA ASN A 47 11.85 18.00 3.71
C ASN A 47 12.44 16.94 2.76
N THR A 48 11.72 15.84 2.57
CA THR A 48 12.14 14.81 1.62
C THR A 48 11.84 15.27 0.20
N VAL A 49 12.89 15.58 -0.58
CA VAL A 49 12.78 15.97 -1.99
C VAL A 49 12.19 14.83 -2.85
N LYS A 50 12.41 13.58 -2.45
CA LYS A 50 11.91 12.39 -3.15
C LYS A 50 10.62 11.90 -2.50
N LYS A 51 9.54 11.87 -3.29
CA LYS A 51 8.28 11.22 -2.90
C LYS A 51 8.44 9.69 -2.95
N ARG A 52 7.63 8.99 -2.17
CA ARG A 52 7.52 7.53 -2.23
C ARG A 52 6.75 7.11 -3.48
N GLY A 53 6.97 5.89 -3.94
CA GLY A 53 6.28 5.31 -5.08
C GLY A 53 7.22 5.00 -6.25
N PRO A 54 6.71 4.34 -7.31
CA PRO A 54 7.48 4.02 -8.49
C PRO A 54 8.05 5.30 -9.10
N LYS A 55 9.36 5.34 -9.31
CA LYS A 55 9.94 6.41 -10.13
C LYS A 55 9.35 6.25 -11.52
N VAL A 56 8.85 7.34 -12.09
CA VAL A 56 8.60 7.41 -13.53
C VAL A 56 9.97 7.36 -14.23
N ALA A 57 10.52 6.15 -14.39
CA ALA A 57 11.36 5.89 -15.53
C ALA A 57 10.45 6.10 -16.75
N ASN A 58 10.91 6.82 -17.76
CA ASN A 58 10.18 6.97 -19.03
C ASN A 58 9.79 5.58 -19.54
N ARG A 59 8.58 5.14 -19.24
CA ARG A 59 8.02 3.87 -19.71
C ARG A 59 7.65 4.14 -21.16
N SER A 60 8.42 3.62 -22.11
CA SER A 60 7.93 3.49 -23.48
C SER A 60 6.59 2.76 -23.39
N ALA A 61 5.57 3.33 -24.05
CA ALA A 61 4.17 3.01 -23.91
C ALA A 61 3.78 1.66 -24.53
N ASN A 62 4.38 0.54 -24.10
CA ASN A 62 4.08 -0.77 -24.66
C ASN A 62 3.97 -1.84 -23.58
N VAL A 63 2.82 -1.89 -22.89
CA VAL A 63 2.24 -3.10 -22.28
C VAL A 63 0.76 -2.74 -22.02
N PHE A 64 -0.27 -3.27 -22.68
CA PHE A 64 -0.68 -4.68 -22.71
C PHE A 64 -1.61 -4.88 -23.92
N LYS A 65 -1.24 -5.69 -24.91
CA LYS A 65 -2.20 -6.19 -25.92
C LYS A 65 -2.63 -7.57 -25.42
N SER A 66 -3.73 -7.64 -24.70
CA SER A 66 -4.31 -8.91 -24.27
C SER A 66 -4.84 -9.64 -25.51
N ASN A 67 -4.27 -10.80 -25.83
CA ASN A 67 -4.87 -11.75 -26.75
C ASN A 67 -5.97 -12.50 -25.99
N PHE A 68 -7.21 -12.01 -26.05
CA PHE A 68 -8.37 -12.87 -25.78
C PHE A 68 -8.73 -13.53 -27.12
N ASN A 69 -8.33 -14.79 -27.30
CA ASN A 69 -8.94 -15.64 -28.32
C ASN A 69 -10.31 -16.06 -27.79
N GLU A 70 -11.37 -15.60 -28.44
CA GLU A 70 -12.68 -16.22 -28.33
C GLU A 70 -12.73 -17.38 -29.32
N ASP A 71 -12.29 -18.56 -28.87
CA ASP A 71 -12.60 -19.80 -29.57
C ASP A 71 -13.93 -20.32 -29.02
N ALA A 72 -15.02 -19.94 -29.70
CA ALA A 72 -16.33 -20.52 -29.51
C ALA A 72 -16.60 -21.55 -30.62
N ASN A 73 -17.27 -22.65 -30.23
CA ASN A 73 -17.69 -23.82 -31.04
C ASN A 73 -16.57 -24.85 -31.30
N THR A 74 -16.72 -26.16 -31.05
CA THR A 74 -17.93 -26.99 -31.26
C THR A 74 -17.81 -28.34 -30.51
N GLU A 75 -18.93 -28.77 -29.94
CA GLU A 75 -19.44 -30.14 -29.78
C GLU A 75 -18.69 -31.27 -29.04
N GLN A 76 -19.56 -32.06 -28.40
CA GLN A 76 -19.39 -33.25 -27.59
C GLN A 76 -18.81 -34.41 -28.40
N GLU A 77 -18.02 -35.29 -27.78
CA GLU A 77 -18.42 -36.71 -27.64
C GLU A 77 -17.53 -37.48 -26.67
N GLN A 78 -18.17 -38.47 -26.06
CA GLN A 78 -17.73 -39.32 -24.97
C GLN A 78 -16.67 -40.32 -25.45
N THR A 79 -15.76 -40.75 -24.56
CA THR A 79 -15.64 -42.17 -24.12
C THR A 79 -14.39 -42.40 -23.25
N LEU A 80 -14.60 -43.24 -22.23
CA LEU A 80 -13.70 -44.14 -21.49
C LEU A 80 -12.19 -44.11 -21.88
N THR A 81 -11.24 -44.12 -20.96
CA THR A 81 -10.92 -45.28 -20.11
C THR A 81 -10.05 -44.93 -18.90
N LEU A 82 -10.37 -45.59 -17.78
CA LEU A 82 -9.52 -45.80 -16.61
C LEU A 82 -8.28 -46.61 -17.00
N THR A 83 -7.09 -46.17 -16.61
CA THR A 83 -6.00 -47.04 -16.12
C THR A 83 -5.02 -46.21 -15.28
N GLU A 84 -5.12 -46.36 -13.96
CA GLU A 84 -4.02 -46.67 -13.02
C GLU A 84 -2.60 -46.37 -13.50
N TYR A 85 -1.87 -45.44 -12.86
CA TYR A 85 -0.41 -45.59 -12.69
C TYR A 85 0.06 -44.92 -11.37
N PRO A 86 0.96 -45.54 -10.60
CA PRO A 86 1.29 -45.17 -9.22
C PRO A 86 2.46 -44.18 -9.15
N PHE A 87 2.37 -43.26 -8.17
CA PHE A 87 3.50 -42.42 -7.75
C PHE A 87 4.53 -43.24 -6.97
N SER A 88 5.80 -43.05 -7.31
CA SER A 88 6.99 -43.62 -6.64
C SER A 88 7.24 -43.00 -5.27
#